data_AF-A0A7R9CA35-F1
#
_entry.id   AF-A0A7R9CA35-F1
#
_cell.length_a   1.000
_cell.length_b   1.000
_cell.length_c   1.000
_cell.angle_alpha   90.00
_cell.angle_beta   90.00
_cell.angle_gamma   90.00
#
_symmetry.space_group_name_H-M   'P 1'
#
loop_
_entity.id
_entity.type
_entity.pdbx_description
1 polymer ?
#
loop_
_entity_poly.entity_id
_entity_poly.type
_entity_poly.pdbx_seq_one_letter_code
_entity_poly.pdbx_strand_id
1 'polypeptide(L)'
;MLTCEGPGVDGEIGTMAMLGEGRDSWPITVGDTFMSRAANLAKRRRHPNIKQLIRESVSAREMAYAPYSKFTVGAALLCEDGEVVTGCNVENISYGASICAERTALVKAVSCGQIKFRAIAVTADANDGFVPPCGVCRQFIVEFSANMAVYLAKPDFSTVLVSSINSDIQQLVRDSVAARNLAYCPYSKFQVGAALITTDGETFTGCNVENIAYGGSICAERTAIVKAVSSGKQKFKAIAVATDNIKTDSFTSPCGPCRQFIVEFGSDTLVYLAKVNDLATVLVTDIKELLPLSFTDF
;
A
#
# COMPACT_ATOMS: atom_id res chain seq x y z
N MET A 1 42.38 42.15 -17.58
CA MET A 1 43.18 42.82 -16.53
C MET A 1 42.53 42.44 -15.20
N LEU A 2 43.13 41.49 -14.48
CA LEU A 2 43.88 41.69 -13.22
C LEU A 2 42.89 41.73 -12.02
N THR A 3 42.94 40.90 -10.97
CA THR A 3 43.91 39.91 -10.48
C THR A 3 43.23 38.96 -9.48
N CYS A 4 43.78 37.74 -9.37
CA CYS A 4 43.67 36.84 -8.22
C CYS A 4 44.61 37.31 -7.10
N GLU A 5 44.24 37.13 -5.83
CA GLU A 5 45.20 36.94 -4.74
C GLU A 5 44.74 35.80 -3.81
N GLY A 6 45.70 34.95 -3.47
CA GLY A 6 45.58 33.75 -2.64
C GLY A 6 45.97 33.98 -1.17
N PRO A 7 46.35 32.92 -0.43
CA PRO A 7 45.95 32.71 0.97
C PRO A 7 47.02 33.09 2.01
N GLY A 8 46.57 33.35 3.25
CA GLY A 8 47.42 33.46 4.44
C GLY A 8 47.27 32.24 5.35
N VAL A 9 48.38 31.54 5.55
CA VAL A 9 48.61 30.53 6.60
C VAL A 9 49.20 31.21 7.84
N ASP A 10 48.90 30.71 9.04
CA ASP A 10 49.85 30.39 10.12
C ASP A 10 49.19 30.38 11.52
N GLY A 11 49.54 29.38 12.34
CA GLY A 11 49.53 29.52 13.80
C GLY A 11 48.87 28.39 14.62
N GLU A 12 49.59 27.29 14.83
CA GLU A 12 49.34 26.34 15.92
C GLU A 12 49.64 26.96 17.30
N ILE A 13 48.83 26.63 18.31
CA ILE A 13 49.30 26.46 19.70
C ILE A 13 48.44 25.39 20.38
N GLY A 14 49.10 24.28 20.72
CA GLY A 14 48.49 23.16 21.40
C GLY A 14 48.41 23.34 22.91
N THR A 15 47.50 22.58 23.53
CA THR A 15 47.56 22.24 24.95
C THR A 15 47.28 20.75 25.09
N MET A 16 48.33 19.97 25.38
CA MET A 16 48.22 18.60 25.86
C MET A 16 47.67 18.60 27.28
N ALA A 17 46.67 17.76 27.55
CA ALA A 17 46.41 17.23 28.89
C ALA A 17 46.41 15.70 28.80
N MET A 18 47.22 15.09 29.68
CA MET A 18 47.57 13.68 29.73
C MET A 18 46.40 12.80 30.23
N LEU A 19 46.14 11.74 29.44
CA LEU A 19 45.89 10.34 29.79
C LEU A 19 45.27 9.97 31.16
N GLY A 20 44.08 9.35 31.08
CA GLY A 20 43.56 8.36 32.03
C GLY A 20 43.01 7.17 31.25
N GLU A 21 43.52 5.99 31.54
CA GLU A 21 43.43 4.74 30.77
C GLU A 21 42.03 4.07 30.78
N GLY A 22 41.65 3.40 29.68
CA GLY A 22 40.65 2.33 29.76
C GLY A 22 39.88 1.97 28.48
N ARG A 23 40.46 1.07 27.68
CA ARG A 23 39.83 0.10 26.74
C ARG A 23 39.29 0.59 25.38
N ASP A 24 39.99 0.12 24.34
CA ASP A 24 39.54 -0.25 23.00
C ASP A 24 38.63 0.71 22.23
N SER A 25 39.24 1.69 21.56
CA SER A 25 38.62 2.32 20.38
C SER A 25 39.64 2.47 19.26
N TRP A 26 39.47 1.67 18.20
CA TRP A 26 40.10 1.92 16.91
C TRP A 26 39.37 3.10 16.25
N PRO A 27 40.05 4.13 15.71
CA PRO A 27 39.39 5.15 14.93
C PRO A 27 39.17 4.61 13.52
N ILE A 28 38.06 3.89 13.31
CA ILE A 28 37.56 3.66 11.95
C ILE A 28 36.86 4.94 11.53
N THR A 29 37.52 5.76 10.72
CA THR A 29 36.86 6.84 9.97
C THR A 29 35.97 6.17 8.93
N VAL A 30 34.70 5.97 9.26
CA VAL A 30 33.70 5.53 8.29
C VAL A 30 33.38 6.73 7.42
N GLY A 31 33.97 6.79 6.22
CA GLY A 31 33.66 7.83 5.25
C GLY A 31 32.16 7.90 4.96
N ASP A 32 31.66 9.12 4.74
CA ASP A 32 30.25 9.51 4.53
C ASP A 32 29.50 8.77 3.40
N THR A 33 30.19 7.87 2.69
CA THR A 33 29.65 7.01 1.63
C THR A 33 28.94 5.74 2.12
N PHE A 34 29.07 5.34 3.40
CA PHE A 34 28.39 4.12 3.90
C PHE A 34 27.00 4.42 4.49
N MET A 35 26.85 5.54 5.21
CA MET A 35 25.55 5.98 5.75
C MET A 35 24.59 6.46 4.64
N SER A 36 25.11 7.08 3.57
CA SER A 36 24.31 7.53 2.42
C SER A 36 23.82 6.37 1.55
N ARG A 37 24.58 5.27 1.45
CA ARG A 37 24.12 4.03 0.79
C ARG A 37 23.10 3.26 1.62
N ALA A 38 23.30 3.13 2.94
CA ALA A 38 22.34 2.49 3.83
C ALA A 38 21.01 3.26 3.92
N ALA A 39 21.06 4.60 3.98
CA ALA A 39 19.86 5.45 3.94
C ALA A 39 19.12 5.39 2.60
N ASN A 40 19.84 5.29 1.47
CA ASN A 40 19.24 5.08 0.15
C ASN A 40 18.70 3.64 -0.05
N LEU A 41 19.33 2.63 0.54
CA LEU A 41 18.83 1.25 0.58
C LEU A 41 17.59 1.10 1.48
N ALA A 42 17.52 1.85 2.58
CA ALA A 42 16.35 1.92 3.45
C ALA A 42 15.17 2.67 2.80
N LYS A 43 15.43 3.69 1.98
CA LYS A 43 14.40 4.32 1.11
C LYS A 43 13.86 3.37 0.04
N ARG A 44 14.72 2.52 -0.55
CA ARG A 44 14.35 1.56 -1.61
C ARG A 44 13.44 0.41 -1.16
N ARG A 45 13.28 0.18 0.16
CA ARG A 45 12.48 -0.94 0.71
C ARG A 45 11.27 -0.51 1.55
N ARG A 46 10.88 0.76 1.53
CA ARG A 46 9.55 1.13 2.03
C ARG A 46 8.54 0.71 0.98
N HIS A 47 7.61 -0.18 1.34
CA HIS A 47 6.41 -0.35 0.53
C HIS A 47 5.80 1.03 0.33
N PRO A 48 5.38 1.36 -0.90
CA PRO A 48 4.75 2.62 -1.16
C PRO A 48 3.60 2.82 -0.18
N ASN A 49 3.56 3.98 0.45
CA ASN A 49 2.43 4.33 1.28
C ASN A 49 1.23 4.52 0.34
N ILE A 50 0.40 3.49 0.17
CA ILE A 50 -0.78 3.53 -0.70
C ILE A 50 -1.66 4.73 -0.34
N LYS A 51 -1.72 5.13 0.93
CA LYS A 51 -2.42 6.37 1.36
C LYS A 51 -1.82 7.62 0.72
N GLN A 52 -0.49 7.69 0.62
CA GLN A 52 0.16 8.80 -0.08
C GLN A 52 -0.23 8.79 -1.57
N LEU A 53 -0.18 7.63 -2.22
CA LEU A 53 -0.55 7.50 -3.63
C LEU A 53 -2.00 7.97 -3.87
N ILE A 54 -2.93 7.57 -3.01
CA ILE A 54 -4.33 8.00 -3.09
C ILE A 54 -4.49 9.50 -2.80
N ARG A 55 -3.79 10.05 -1.80
CA ARG A 55 -3.80 11.49 -1.52
C ARG A 55 -3.31 12.31 -2.71
N GLU A 56 -2.28 11.83 -3.37
CA GLU A 56 -1.75 12.47 -4.57
C GLU A 56 -2.73 12.37 -5.76
N SER A 57 -3.45 11.26 -5.93
CA SER A 57 -4.48 11.16 -6.98
C SER A 57 -5.68 12.06 -6.70
N VAL A 58 -6.10 12.19 -5.43
CA VAL A 58 -7.15 13.14 -5.01
C VAL A 58 -6.70 14.58 -5.26
N SER A 59 -5.48 14.95 -4.88
CA SER A 59 -4.96 16.30 -5.14
C SER A 59 -4.81 16.59 -6.63
N ALA A 60 -4.41 15.61 -7.44
CA ALA A 60 -4.26 15.77 -8.88
C ALA A 60 -5.60 16.03 -9.57
N ARG A 61 -6.70 15.43 -9.07
CA ARG A 61 -8.05 15.63 -9.60
C ARG A 61 -8.47 17.10 -9.63
N GLU A 62 -8.09 17.87 -8.62
CA GLU A 62 -8.43 19.30 -8.52
C GLU A 62 -7.80 20.15 -9.64
N MET A 63 -6.79 19.61 -10.33
CA MET A 63 -6.13 20.26 -11.47
C MET A 63 -6.75 19.91 -12.83
N ALA A 64 -7.81 19.09 -12.85
CA ALA A 64 -8.43 18.63 -14.09
C ALA A 64 -9.04 19.79 -14.91
N TYR A 65 -8.83 19.74 -16.22
CA TYR A 65 -9.50 20.62 -17.17
C TYR A 65 -10.65 19.84 -17.84
N ALA A 66 -11.85 19.94 -17.27
CA ALA A 66 -13.03 19.19 -17.72
C ALA A 66 -14.27 20.07 -18.02
N PRO A 67 -14.18 21.06 -18.92
CA PRO A 67 -15.29 21.96 -19.18
C PRO A 67 -16.48 21.31 -19.91
N TYR A 68 -16.30 20.18 -20.60
CA TYR A 68 -17.35 19.53 -21.38
C TYR A 68 -18.12 18.53 -20.54
N SER A 69 -17.42 17.56 -19.92
CA SER A 69 -18.10 16.53 -19.12
C SER A 69 -18.45 16.97 -17.70
N LYS A 70 -17.76 17.99 -17.17
CA LYS A 70 -17.77 18.35 -15.74
C LYS A 70 -17.33 17.22 -14.81
N PHE A 71 -16.64 16.23 -15.35
CA PHE A 71 -16.23 15.04 -14.63
C PHE A 71 -14.71 15.05 -14.44
N THR A 72 -14.28 15.30 -13.20
CA THR A 72 -12.86 15.44 -12.85
C THR A 72 -12.31 14.13 -12.31
N VAL A 73 -11.18 13.73 -12.89
CA VAL A 73 -10.44 12.51 -12.57
C VAL A 73 -8.99 12.88 -12.31
N GLY A 74 -8.44 12.35 -11.22
CA GLY A 74 -7.02 12.44 -10.88
C GLY A 74 -6.38 11.05 -10.86
N ALA A 75 -5.09 11.00 -11.17
CA ALA A 75 -4.29 9.79 -11.11
C ALA A 75 -2.92 10.07 -10.49
N ALA A 76 -2.38 9.08 -9.78
CA ALA A 76 -1.03 9.11 -9.24
C ALA A 76 -0.36 7.77 -9.54
N LEU A 77 0.73 7.83 -10.30
CA LEU A 77 1.50 6.68 -10.78
C LEU A 77 2.76 6.53 -9.94
N LEU A 78 2.95 5.36 -9.36
CA LEU A 78 4.13 5.01 -8.58
C LEU A 78 5.16 4.30 -9.45
N CYS A 79 6.34 4.90 -9.55
CA CYS A 79 7.51 4.35 -10.22
C CYS A 79 8.26 3.33 -9.35
N GLU A 80 9.10 2.50 -9.98
CA GLU A 80 9.88 1.45 -9.31
C GLU A 80 10.89 1.99 -8.28
N ASP A 81 11.40 3.19 -8.50
CA ASP A 81 12.31 3.90 -7.59
C ASP A 81 11.61 4.60 -6.42
N GLY A 82 10.28 4.60 -6.42
CA GLY A 82 9.43 5.23 -5.41
C GLY A 82 8.98 6.66 -5.74
N GLU A 83 9.38 7.21 -6.89
CA GLU A 83 8.84 8.49 -7.38
C GLU A 83 7.34 8.36 -7.70
N VAL A 84 6.56 9.39 -7.36
CA VAL A 84 5.13 9.46 -7.73
C VAL A 84 4.92 10.55 -8.76
N VAL A 85 4.29 10.17 -9.88
CA VAL A 85 3.96 11.07 -10.98
C VAL A 85 2.45 11.22 -11.06
N THR A 86 1.97 12.44 -10.88
CA THR A 86 0.53 12.76 -10.91
C THR A 86 0.05 13.17 -12.31
N GLY A 87 -1.23 12.93 -12.56
CA GLY A 87 -1.94 13.33 -13.78
C GLY A 87 -3.42 13.60 -13.51
N CYS A 88 -4.05 14.37 -14.39
CA CYS A 88 -5.48 14.66 -14.37
C CYS A 88 -6.05 14.59 -15.79
N ASN A 89 -7.36 14.46 -15.93
CA ASN A 89 -7.96 14.51 -17.25
C ASN A 89 -7.94 15.95 -17.81
N VAL A 90 -7.59 16.05 -19.09
CA VAL A 90 -7.59 17.29 -19.86
C VAL A 90 -8.43 17.08 -21.10
N GLU A 91 -9.54 17.82 -21.17
CA GLU A 91 -10.48 17.72 -22.28
C GLU A 91 -10.18 18.71 -23.40
N ASN A 92 -10.58 18.33 -24.60
CA ASN A 92 -10.54 19.19 -25.77
C ASN A 92 -11.88 19.10 -26.52
N ILE A 93 -12.25 20.17 -27.23
CA ILE A 93 -13.46 20.18 -28.08
C ILE A 93 -13.41 19.08 -29.15
N SER A 94 -12.22 18.76 -29.64
CA SER A 94 -11.98 17.56 -30.43
C SER A 94 -11.78 16.40 -29.45
N TYR A 95 -12.85 15.65 -29.19
CA TYR A 95 -12.84 14.61 -28.15
C TYR A 95 -11.74 13.57 -28.30
N GLY A 96 -11.28 13.28 -29.53
CA GLY A 96 -10.16 12.37 -29.77
C GLY A 96 -8.82 12.89 -29.24
N ALA A 97 -8.68 14.19 -29.00
CA ALA A 97 -7.50 14.82 -28.41
C ALA A 97 -7.55 14.87 -26.87
N SER A 98 -8.68 14.54 -26.24
CA SER A 98 -8.79 14.49 -24.78
C SER A 98 -7.93 13.36 -24.19
N ILE A 99 -7.23 13.67 -23.10
CA ILE A 99 -6.38 12.71 -22.39
C ILE A 99 -6.92 12.43 -20.99
N CYS A 100 -7.01 11.16 -20.64
CA CYS A 100 -7.48 10.71 -19.33
C CYS A 100 -6.35 10.85 -18.29
N ALA A 101 -6.71 10.95 -17.01
CA ALA A 101 -5.77 11.18 -15.92
C ALA A 101 -4.63 10.15 -15.87
N GLU A 102 -4.95 8.88 -16.09
CA GLU A 102 -4.00 7.77 -16.07
C GLU A 102 -2.97 7.91 -17.18
N ARG A 103 -3.42 8.22 -18.40
CA ARG A 103 -2.54 8.47 -19.54
C ARG A 103 -1.71 9.73 -19.35
N THR A 104 -2.26 10.78 -18.75
CA THR A 104 -1.50 11.98 -18.39
C THR A 104 -0.34 11.64 -17.46
N ALA A 105 -0.60 10.86 -16.39
CA ALA A 105 0.44 10.44 -15.45
C ALA A 105 1.50 9.55 -16.12
N LEU A 106 1.08 8.57 -16.92
CA LEU A 106 1.97 7.64 -17.64
C LEU A 106 2.84 8.36 -18.67
N VAL A 107 2.25 9.21 -19.52
CA VAL A 107 2.99 9.96 -20.55
C VAL A 107 3.99 10.90 -19.89
N LYS A 108 3.60 11.59 -18.80
CA LYS A 108 4.49 12.45 -18.03
C LYS A 108 5.67 11.66 -17.44
N ALA A 109 5.42 10.49 -16.85
CA ALA A 109 6.47 9.65 -16.29
C ALA A 109 7.45 9.16 -17.38
N VAL A 110 6.91 8.66 -18.49
CA VAL A 110 7.71 8.21 -19.64
C VAL A 110 8.53 9.35 -20.24
N SER A 111 7.96 10.56 -20.37
CA SER A 111 8.68 11.73 -20.86
C SER A 111 9.83 12.17 -19.93
N CYS A 112 9.73 11.84 -18.64
CA CYS A 112 10.78 12.07 -17.65
C CYS A 112 11.77 10.90 -17.53
N GLY A 113 11.68 9.87 -18.39
CA GLY A 113 12.58 8.72 -18.42
C GLY A 113 12.18 7.54 -17.53
N GLN A 114 11.02 7.60 -16.86
CA GLN A 114 10.50 6.49 -16.06
C GLN A 114 9.68 5.54 -16.93
N ILE A 115 10.07 4.26 -16.97
CA ILE A 115 9.37 3.22 -17.76
C ILE A 115 9.02 1.96 -16.95
N LYS A 116 9.29 1.97 -15.64
CA LYS A 116 8.98 0.86 -14.73
C LYS A 116 8.08 1.36 -13.61
N PHE A 117 6.91 0.76 -13.49
CA PHE A 117 5.87 1.22 -12.58
C PHE A 117 5.33 0.07 -11.74
N ARG A 118 4.95 0.39 -10.49
CA ARG A 118 4.42 -0.57 -9.51
C ARG A 118 2.91 -0.52 -9.40
N ALA A 119 2.36 0.69 -9.40
CA ALA A 119 0.97 0.93 -9.09
C ALA A 119 0.48 2.26 -9.66
N ILE A 120 -0.83 2.38 -9.83
CA ILE A 120 -1.50 3.63 -10.12
C ILE A 120 -2.75 3.76 -9.25
N ALA A 121 -2.94 4.92 -8.62
CA ALA A 121 -4.20 5.30 -8.00
C ALA A 121 -4.99 6.20 -8.95
N VAL A 122 -6.30 5.99 -9.02
CA VAL A 122 -7.25 6.74 -9.85
C VAL A 122 -8.40 7.18 -8.95
N THR A 123 -8.67 8.48 -8.94
CA THR A 123 -9.73 9.09 -8.13
C THR A 123 -10.67 9.83 -9.04
N ALA A 124 -11.96 9.58 -8.86
CA ALA A 124 -13.02 10.37 -9.46
C ALA A 124 -14.20 10.46 -8.50
N ASP A 125 -15.02 11.50 -8.68
CA ASP A 125 -16.25 11.68 -7.91
C ASP A 125 -17.43 11.18 -8.74
N ALA A 126 -17.89 9.98 -8.42
CA ALA A 126 -19.08 9.38 -9.02
C ALA A 126 -20.04 9.00 -7.89
N ASN A 127 -21.29 9.45 -8.03
CA ASN A 127 -22.33 9.29 -7.00
C ASN A 127 -22.51 7.82 -6.55
N ASP A 128 -22.39 6.86 -7.47
CA ASP A 128 -22.78 5.46 -7.23
C ASP A 128 -21.63 4.44 -7.35
N GLY A 129 -20.35 4.85 -7.30
CA GLY A 129 -19.29 3.84 -7.27
C GLY A 129 -17.88 4.29 -7.60
N PHE A 130 -17.05 3.31 -7.94
CA PHE A 130 -15.69 3.52 -8.41
C PHE A 130 -15.66 3.69 -9.92
N VAL A 131 -14.72 4.51 -10.37
CA VAL A 131 -14.56 4.83 -11.79
C VAL A 131 -13.29 4.12 -12.27
N PRO A 132 -13.42 2.96 -12.92
CA PRO A 132 -12.26 2.23 -13.39
C PRO A 132 -11.66 2.90 -14.63
N PRO A 133 -10.36 2.64 -14.92
CA PRO A 133 -9.76 3.09 -16.16
C PRO A 133 -10.53 2.61 -17.38
N CYS A 134 -10.70 3.51 -18.36
CA CYS A 134 -11.33 3.18 -19.62
C CYS A 134 -10.45 2.20 -20.44
N GLY A 135 -11.01 1.61 -21.50
CA GLY A 135 -10.30 0.61 -22.32
C GLY A 135 -8.96 1.09 -22.87
N VAL A 136 -8.86 2.34 -23.30
CA VAL A 136 -7.61 2.93 -23.81
C VAL A 136 -6.56 3.08 -22.70
N CYS A 137 -6.97 3.51 -21.50
CA CYS A 137 -6.07 3.59 -20.35
C CYS A 137 -5.60 2.20 -19.91
N ARG A 138 -6.49 1.21 -19.89
CA ARG A 138 -6.12 -0.19 -19.59
C ARG A 138 -5.10 -0.71 -20.60
N GLN A 139 -5.34 -0.50 -21.89
CA GLN A 139 -4.41 -0.91 -22.94
C GLN A 139 -3.03 -0.22 -22.78
N PHE A 140 -3.01 1.04 -22.38
CA PHE A 140 -1.77 1.77 -22.10
C PHE A 140 -1.05 1.21 -20.87
N ILE A 141 -1.77 0.91 -19.78
CA ILE A 141 -1.22 0.37 -18.54
C ILE A 141 -0.55 -0.99 -18.79
N VAL A 142 -1.20 -1.89 -19.53
CA VAL A 142 -0.69 -3.26 -19.76
C VAL A 142 0.58 -3.29 -20.59
N GLU A 143 0.85 -2.26 -21.40
CA GLU A 143 2.12 -2.10 -22.14
C GLU A 143 3.32 -2.06 -21.19
N PHE A 144 3.17 -1.44 -20.01
CA PHE A 144 4.24 -1.32 -19.02
C PHE A 144 4.21 -2.44 -17.99
N SER A 145 3.02 -2.90 -17.58
CA SER A 145 2.88 -4.01 -16.65
C SER A 145 1.46 -4.58 -16.67
N ALA A 146 1.35 -5.85 -17.07
CA ALA A 146 0.09 -6.62 -17.01
C ALA A 146 -0.43 -6.83 -15.57
N ASN A 147 0.44 -6.69 -14.58
CA ASN A 147 0.14 -6.92 -13.16
C ASN A 147 0.21 -5.62 -12.33
N MET A 148 0.17 -4.45 -12.97
CA MET A 148 0.20 -3.17 -12.27
C MET A 148 -0.98 -3.06 -11.32
N ALA A 149 -0.72 -2.70 -10.06
CA ALA A 149 -1.80 -2.51 -9.11
C ALA A 149 -2.60 -1.23 -9.46
N VAL A 150 -3.91 -1.37 -9.69
CA VAL A 150 -4.79 -0.23 -10.01
C VAL A 150 -5.76 0.01 -8.86
N TYR A 151 -5.49 1.06 -8.09
CA TYR A 151 -6.31 1.51 -6.96
C TYR A 151 -7.34 2.53 -7.43
N LEU A 152 -8.62 2.25 -7.27
CA LEU A 152 -9.71 3.20 -7.50
C LEU A 152 -10.11 3.75 -6.16
N ALA A 153 -10.06 5.07 -5.99
CA ALA A 153 -10.36 5.71 -4.71
C ALA A 153 -11.46 6.75 -4.87
N LYS A 154 -12.26 6.91 -3.81
CA LYS A 154 -13.18 8.05 -3.69
C LYS A 154 -12.43 9.29 -3.16
N PRO A 155 -12.92 10.51 -3.46
CA PRO A 155 -12.29 11.74 -2.98
C PRO A 155 -12.24 11.87 -1.45
N ASP A 156 -13.17 11.21 -0.74
CA ASP A 156 -13.28 11.17 0.71
C ASP A 156 -12.33 10.17 1.39
N PHE A 157 -11.48 9.47 0.62
CA PHE A 157 -10.58 8.41 1.08
C PHE A 157 -11.27 7.18 1.70
N SER A 158 -12.62 7.13 1.71
CA SER A 158 -13.37 6.16 2.51
C SER A 158 -13.27 4.73 1.98
N THR A 159 -13.06 4.58 0.67
CA THR A 159 -13.12 3.29 0.01
C THR A 159 -12.07 3.23 -1.11
N VAL A 160 -11.33 2.11 -1.20
CA VAL A 160 -10.36 1.86 -2.29
C VAL A 160 -10.59 0.49 -2.92
N LEU A 161 -10.93 0.46 -4.19
CA LEU A 161 -11.11 -0.77 -4.95
C LEU A 161 -9.85 -1.09 -5.74
N VAL A 162 -9.33 -2.31 -5.67
CA VAL A 162 -8.25 -2.73 -6.54
C VAL A 162 -8.80 -3.61 -7.64
N SER A 163 -8.58 -3.19 -8.90
CA SER A 163 -9.10 -3.86 -10.11
C SER A 163 -8.07 -4.77 -10.79
N SER A 164 -6.80 -4.66 -10.42
CA SER A 164 -5.72 -5.53 -10.85
C SER A 164 -4.72 -5.58 -9.71
N ILE A 165 -4.37 -6.78 -9.26
CA ILE A 165 -3.45 -7.00 -8.14
C ILE A 165 -2.27 -7.82 -8.63
N ASN A 166 -1.09 -7.58 -8.06
CA ASN A 166 0.09 -8.38 -8.39
C ASN A 166 -0.11 -9.86 -8.04
N SER A 167 0.71 -10.75 -8.60
CA SER A 167 0.61 -12.20 -8.43
C SER A 167 0.57 -12.64 -6.97
N ASP A 168 1.34 -11.97 -6.10
CA ASP A 168 1.46 -12.32 -4.68
C ASP A 168 0.16 -12.06 -3.93
N ILE A 169 -0.46 -10.90 -4.13
CA ILE A 169 -1.72 -10.59 -3.47
C ILE A 169 -2.88 -11.37 -4.09
N GLN A 170 -2.85 -11.63 -5.41
CA GLN A 170 -3.82 -12.55 -6.00
C GLN A 170 -3.73 -13.94 -5.35
N GLN A 171 -2.51 -14.42 -5.09
CA GLN A 171 -2.32 -15.68 -4.38
C GLN A 171 -2.83 -15.59 -2.93
N LEU A 172 -2.53 -14.49 -2.23
CA LEU A 172 -3.03 -14.25 -0.87
C LEU A 172 -4.57 -14.30 -0.80
N VAL A 173 -5.25 -13.70 -1.78
CA VAL A 173 -6.72 -13.74 -1.90
C VAL A 173 -7.22 -15.15 -2.21
N ARG A 174 -6.54 -15.90 -3.10
CA ARG A 174 -6.89 -17.31 -3.36
C ARG A 174 -6.71 -18.17 -2.13
N ASP A 175 -5.64 -17.96 -1.36
CA ASP A 175 -5.34 -18.70 -0.14
C ASP A 175 -6.39 -18.44 0.94
N SER A 176 -6.88 -17.19 1.07
CA SER A 176 -7.96 -16.87 2.02
C SER A 176 -9.28 -17.52 1.61
N VAL A 177 -9.61 -17.58 0.31
CA VAL A 177 -10.78 -18.31 -0.20
C VAL A 177 -10.66 -19.81 0.05
N ALA A 178 -9.48 -20.41 -0.21
CA ALA A 178 -9.25 -21.82 0.07
C ALA A 178 -9.40 -22.12 1.56
N ALA A 179 -8.86 -21.25 2.43
CA ALA A 179 -9.00 -21.39 3.89
C ALA A 179 -10.45 -21.29 4.35
N ARG A 180 -11.26 -20.41 3.73
CA ARG A 180 -12.70 -20.27 4.04
C ARG A 180 -13.44 -21.61 3.96
N ASN A 181 -13.09 -22.47 3.00
CA ASN A 181 -13.73 -23.78 2.81
C ASN A 181 -13.48 -24.76 3.97
N LEU A 182 -12.54 -24.44 4.87
CA LEU A 182 -12.24 -25.21 6.07
C LEU A 182 -12.94 -24.66 7.33
N ALA A 183 -13.79 -23.64 7.20
CA ALA A 183 -14.47 -23.03 8.33
C ALA A 183 -15.38 -24.01 9.06
N TYR A 184 -15.29 -24.03 10.39
CA TYR A 184 -16.24 -24.74 11.24
C TYR A 184 -17.24 -23.74 11.80
N CYS A 185 -18.39 -23.59 11.15
CA CYS A 185 -19.40 -22.60 11.53
C CYS A 185 -20.83 -23.17 11.53
N PRO A 186 -21.14 -24.18 12.35
CA PRO A 186 -22.45 -24.83 12.33
C PRO A 186 -23.58 -23.94 12.87
N TYR A 187 -23.30 -22.88 13.62
CA TYR A 187 -24.32 -22.04 14.24
C TYR A 187 -24.71 -20.89 13.33
N SER A 188 -23.76 -20.04 12.91
CA SER A 188 -24.07 -18.88 12.06
C SER A 188 -24.17 -19.21 10.57
N LYS A 189 -23.52 -20.30 10.14
CA LYS A 189 -23.27 -20.63 8.72
C LYS A 189 -22.46 -19.57 7.97
N PHE A 190 -21.84 -18.63 8.68
CA PHE A 190 -21.06 -17.54 8.09
C PHE A 190 -19.60 -17.96 7.96
N GLN A 191 -19.20 -18.34 6.73
CA GLN A 191 -17.84 -18.83 6.44
C GLN A 191 -16.91 -17.66 6.13
N VAL A 192 -15.78 -17.61 6.83
CA VAL A 192 -14.73 -16.62 6.65
C VAL A 192 -13.38 -17.33 6.57
N GLY A 193 -12.58 -16.94 5.59
CA GLY A 193 -11.19 -17.34 5.48
C GLY A 193 -10.27 -16.13 5.50
N ALA A 194 -9.04 -16.33 5.98
CA ALA A 194 -8.01 -15.32 6.03
C ALA A 194 -6.65 -15.89 5.60
N ALA A 195 -5.84 -15.07 4.95
CA ALA A 195 -4.46 -15.38 4.63
C ALA A 195 -3.59 -14.17 4.96
N LEU A 196 -2.56 -14.37 5.77
CA LEU A 196 -1.66 -13.35 6.29
C LEU A 196 -0.29 -13.55 5.66
N ILE A 197 0.26 -12.53 5.02
CA ILE A 197 1.64 -12.54 4.51
C ILE A 197 2.53 -11.70 5.40
N THR A 198 3.65 -12.29 5.81
CA THR A 198 4.67 -11.66 6.63
C THR A 198 5.61 -10.78 5.79
N THR A 199 6.41 -9.95 6.46
CA THR A 199 7.38 -9.07 5.77
C THR A 199 8.51 -9.83 5.06
N ASP A 200 8.81 -11.06 5.48
CA ASP A 200 9.75 -11.98 4.83
C ASP A 200 9.10 -12.89 3.77
N GLY A 201 7.80 -12.73 3.51
CA GLY A 201 7.08 -13.35 2.40
C GLY A 201 6.42 -14.70 2.70
N GLU A 202 6.42 -15.15 3.96
CA GLU A 202 5.74 -16.38 4.36
C GLU A 202 4.23 -16.13 4.56
N THR A 203 3.41 -17.12 4.19
CA THR A 203 1.94 -17.00 4.24
C THR A 203 1.34 -17.96 5.26
N PHE A 204 0.45 -17.44 6.11
CA PHE A 204 -0.30 -18.21 7.11
C PHE A 204 -1.79 -18.08 6.87
N THR A 205 -2.51 -19.21 6.84
CA THR A 205 -3.95 -19.23 6.57
C THR A 205 -4.78 -19.58 7.81
N GLY A 206 -5.99 -19.03 7.87
CA GLY A 206 -6.94 -19.24 8.96
C GLY A 206 -8.39 -19.26 8.46
N CYS A 207 -9.24 -19.95 9.20
CA CYS A 207 -10.69 -19.93 9.03
C CYS A 207 -11.36 -19.67 10.37
N ASN A 208 -12.63 -19.26 10.36
CA ASN A 208 -13.38 -19.15 11.60
C ASN A 208 -13.73 -20.54 12.14
N VAL A 209 -13.63 -20.69 13.46
CA VAL A 209 -14.01 -21.89 14.21
C VAL A 209 -14.96 -21.45 15.31
N GLU A 210 -16.22 -21.85 15.18
CA GLU A 210 -17.26 -21.52 16.14
C GLU A 210 -17.27 -22.48 17.32
N ASN A 211 -17.75 -21.96 18.44
CA ASN A 211 -18.02 -22.73 19.64
C ASN A 211 -19.42 -22.37 20.15
N ILE A 212 -20.11 -23.35 20.75
CA ILE A 212 -21.45 -23.15 21.33
C ILE A 212 -21.47 -22.07 22.41
N ALA A 213 -20.39 -21.98 23.20
CA ALA A 213 -20.17 -20.91 24.14
C ALA A 213 -19.62 -19.71 23.37
N TYR A 214 -20.43 -19.10 22.49
CA TYR A 214 -20.10 -18.10 21.47
C TYR A 214 -18.81 -17.29 21.67
N GLY A 215 -18.54 -16.76 22.87
CA GLY A 215 -17.28 -16.06 23.21
C GLY A 215 -15.98 -16.88 23.04
N GLY A 216 -16.05 -18.21 23.01
CA GLY A 216 -14.94 -19.11 22.69
C GLY A 216 -14.72 -19.31 21.18
N SER A 217 -15.52 -18.69 20.32
CA SER A 217 -15.32 -18.73 18.87
C SER A 217 -14.12 -17.87 18.46
N ILE A 218 -13.34 -18.36 17.49
CA ILE A 218 -12.21 -17.63 16.93
C ILE A 218 -12.47 -17.29 15.45
N CYS A 219 -12.17 -16.05 15.09
CA CYS A 219 -12.33 -15.56 13.72
C CYS A 219 -11.13 -15.95 12.85
N ALA A 220 -11.31 -15.97 11.53
CA ALA A 220 -10.30 -16.39 10.58
C ALA A 220 -8.98 -15.60 10.70
N GLU A 221 -9.06 -14.29 10.89
CA GLU A 221 -7.90 -13.40 10.99
C GLU A 221 -7.05 -13.75 12.22
N ARG A 222 -7.70 -13.93 13.39
CA ARG A 222 -7.02 -14.34 14.62
C ARG A 222 -6.42 -15.74 14.47
N THR A 223 -7.09 -16.67 13.81
CA THR A 223 -6.51 -17.99 13.51
C THR A 223 -5.23 -17.88 12.67
N ALA A 224 -5.22 -17.05 11.63
CA ALA A 224 -4.03 -16.84 10.79
C ALA A 224 -2.89 -16.15 11.57
N ILE A 225 -3.21 -15.10 12.34
CA ILE A 225 -2.22 -14.36 13.13
C ILE A 225 -1.63 -15.25 14.23
N VAL A 226 -2.44 -15.99 14.97
CA VAL A 226 -1.95 -16.87 16.04
C VAL A 226 -1.00 -17.93 15.47
N LYS A 227 -1.29 -18.52 14.31
CA LYS A 227 -0.38 -19.45 13.63
C LYS A 227 0.95 -18.80 13.24
N ALA A 228 0.91 -17.57 12.71
CA ALA A 228 2.12 -16.84 12.34
C ALA A 228 2.98 -16.55 13.58
N VAL A 229 2.35 -16.04 14.65
CA VAL A 229 3.02 -15.70 15.91
C VAL A 229 3.58 -16.95 16.59
N SER A 230 2.83 -18.06 16.64
CA SER A 230 3.33 -19.32 17.19
C SER A 230 4.47 -19.93 16.38
N SER A 231 4.64 -19.49 15.13
CA SER A 231 5.76 -19.85 14.24
C SER A 231 6.91 -18.84 14.29
N GLY A 232 6.88 -17.90 15.24
CA GLY A 232 7.92 -16.89 15.44
C GLY A 232 7.83 -15.66 14.53
N LYS A 233 6.70 -15.47 13.83
CA LYS A 233 6.51 -14.34 12.89
C LYS A 233 5.62 -13.27 13.50
N GLN A 234 6.15 -12.06 13.65
CA GLN A 234 5.47 -10.93 14.31
C GLN A 234 5.44 -9.65 13.48
N LYS A 235 5.91 -9.69 12.22
CA LYS A 235 5.93 -8.54 11.32
C LYS A 235 5.14 -8.85 10.07
N PHE A 236 4.01 -8.17 9.90
CA PHE A 236 3.06 -8.45 8.84
C PHE A 236 3.09 -7.39 7.75
N LYS A 237 2.92 -7.85 6.51
CA LYS A 237 2.82 -6.97 5.33
C LYS A 237 1.36 -6.72 4.98
N ALA A 238 0.55 -7.78 4.95
CA ALA A 238 -0.84 -7.71 4.57
C ALA A 238 -1.63 -8.92 5.06
N ILE A 239 -2.96 -8.75 5.18
CA ILE A 239 -3.91 -9.84 5.38
C ILE A 239 -5.04 -9.75 4.37
N ALA A 240 -5.38 -10.86 3.72
CA ALA A 240 -6.59 -11.00 2.93
C ALA A 240 -7.67 -11.71 3.74
N VAL A 241 -8.91 -11.23 3.64
CA VAL A 241 -10.10 -11.80 4.28
C VAL A 241 -11.15 -12.05 3.21
N ALA A 242 -11.59 -13.31 3.09
CA ALA A 242 -12.55 -13.73 2.10
C ALA A 242 -13.82 -14.25 2.76
N THR A 243 -14.95 -13.73 2.30
CA THR A 243 -16.28 -14.20 2.69
C THR A 243 -17.30 -13.79 1.64
N ASP A 244 -18.48 -14.41 1.69
CA ASP A 244 -19.65 -14.12 0.89
C ASP A 244 -20.75 -13.58 1.79
N ASN A 245 -20.94 -12.26 1.81
CA ASN A 245 -22.14 -11.71 2.43
C ASN A 245 -23.32 -11.81 1.46
N ILE A 246 -23.95 -12.98 1.43
CA ILE A 246 -25.04 -13.32 0.50
C ILE A 246 -26.22 -12.34 0.62
N LYS A 247 -26.41 -11.70 1.78
CA LYS A 247 -27.56 -10.81 2.02
C LYS A 247 -27.42 -9.43 1.39
N THR A 248 -26.21 -8.87 1.40
CA THR A 248 -25.98 -7.46 1.00
C THR A 248 -25.07 -7.32 -0.21
N ASP A 249 -24.45 -8.41 -0.67
CA ASP A 249 -23.37 -8.40 -1.65
C ASP A 249 -22.35 -7.28 -1.37
N SER A 250 -22.00 -7.10 -0.09
CA SER A 250 -21.04 -6.10 0.37
C SER A 250 -19.75 -6.78 0.82
N PHE A 251 -18.65 -6.04 0.80
CA PHE A 251 -17.43 -6.47 1.47
C PHE A 251 -17.68 -6.57 2.98
N THR A 252 -17.14 -7.59 3.62
CA THR A 252 -17.18 -7.75 5.07
C THR A 252 -15.80 -7.47 5.62
N SER A 253 -15.72 -6.53 6.55
CA SER A 253 -14.47 -6.19 7.23
C SER A 253 -14.26 -7.03 8.50
N PRO A 254 -13.01 -7.18 8.98
CA PRO A 254 -12.72 -7.85 10.24
C PRO A 254 -13.54 -7.28 11.40
N CYS A 255 -13.88 -8.10 12.39
CA CYS A 255 -14.57 -7.63 13.59
C CYS A 255 -13.63 -6.80 14.49
N GLY A 256 -14.19 -6.05 15.45
CA GLY A 256 -13.42 -5.19 16.36
C GLY A 256 -12.23 -5.89 17.03
N PRO A 257 -12.40 -7.06 17.68
CA PRO A 257 -11.30 -7.80 18.27
C PRO A 257 -10.21 -8.20 17.27
N CYS A 258 -10.58 -8.62 16.05
CA CYS A 258 -9.60 -8.92 15.01
C CYS A 258 -8.83 -7.68 14.58
N ARG A 259 -9.52 -6.53 14.49
CA ARG A 259 -8.85 -5.28 14.12
C ARG A 259 -7.79 -4.90 15.15
N GLN A 260 -8.14 -4.96 16.44
CA GLN A 260 -7.20 -4.71 17.52
C GLN A 260 -6.03 -5.70 17.50
N PHE A 261 -6.30 -6.98 17.20
CA PHE A 261 -5.27 -8.01 17.06
C PHE A 261 -4.28 -7.72 15.92
N ILE A 262 -4.76 -7.15 14.80
CA ILE A 262 -3.89 -6.76 13.69
C ILE A 262 -3.04 -5.54 14.08
N VAL A 263 -3.64 -4.54 14.75
CA VAL A 263 -2.93 -3.32 15.19
C VAL A 263 -1.74 -3.65 16.09
N GLU A 264 -1.90 -4.63 16.98
CA GLU A 264 -0.84 -5.09 17.91
C GLU A 264 0.50 -5.36 17.21
N PHE A 265 0.47 -5.88 15.98
CA PHE A 265 1.66 -6.26 15.22
C PHE A 265 2.08 -5.25 14.16
N GLY A 266 1.41 -4.10 14.10
CA GLY A 266 1.75 -3.01 13.20
C GLY A 266 0.53 -2.32 12.63
N SER A 267 0.59 -0.99 12.67
CA SER A 267 -0.49 -0.12 12.23
C SER A 267 -0.46 0.20 10.73
N ASP A 268 0.50 -0.37 9.99
CA ASP A 268 0.63 -0.21 8.53
C ASP A 268 0.21 -1.48 7.75
N THR A 269 -0.39 -2.47 8.43
CA THR A 269 -0.86 -3.71 7.79
C THR A 269 -2.02 -3.42 6.85
N LEU A 270 -1.86 -3.79 5.57
CA LEU A 270 -2.93 -3.70 4.58
C LEU A 270 -3.95 -4.82 4.76
N VAL A 271 -5.21 -4.49 4.58
CA VAL A 271 -6.33 -5.41 4.69
C VAL A 271 -7.05 -5.49 3.32
N TYR A 272 -7.07 -6.68 2.75
CA TYR A 272 -7.69 -6.99 1.46
C TYR A 272 -8.98 -7.76 1.71
N LEU A 273 -10.12 -7.17 1.40
CA LEU A 273 -11.44 -7.79 1.55
C LEU A 273 -11.90 -8.31 0.20
N ALA A 274 -12.05 -9.63 0.10
CA ALA A 274 -12.44 -10.30 -1.13
C ALA A 274 -13.84 -10.90 -1.01
N LYS A 275 -14.61 -10.78 -2.08
CA LYS A 275 -15.87 -11.49 -2.25
C LYS A 275 -15.59 -12.82 -2.94
N VAL A 276 -16.07 -13.93 -2.40
CA VAL A 276 -15.82 -15.26 -2.99
C VAL A 276 -16.35 -15.37 -4.42
N ASN A 277 -17.43 -14.64 -4.74
CA ASN A 277 -18.07 -14.65 -6.06
C ASN A 277 -17.45 -13.65 -7.05
N ASP A 278 -16.56 -12.76 -6.61
CA ASP A 278 -15.86 -11.79 -7.44
C ASP A 278 -14.44 -11.58 -6.92
N LEU A 279 -13.51 -12.39 -7.41
CA LEU A 279 -12.09 -12.31 -7.06
C LEU A 279 -11.33 -11.27 -7.91
N ALA A 280 -11.96 -10.73 -8.95
CA ALA A 280 -11.37 -9.65 -9.75
C ALA A 280 -11.41 -8.32 -9.00
N THR A 281 -12.34 -8.20 -8.05
CA THR A 281 -12.57 -6.99 -7.27
C THR A 281 -12.26 -7.20 -5.80
N VAL A 282 -11.28 -6.46 -5.29
CA VAL A 282 -10.89 -6.53 -3.87
C VAL A 282 -10.93 -5.14 -3.26
N LEU A 283 -11.63 -4.98 -2.14
CA LEU A 283 -11.58 -3.75 -1.36
C LEU A 283 -10.30 -3.74 -0.53
N VAL A 284 -9.49 -2.71 -0.71
CA VAL A 284 -8.25 -2.54 0.02
C VAL A 284 -8.40 -1.40 1.01
N THR A 285 -7.98 -1.65 2.23
CA THR A 285 -7.92 -0.65 3.30
C THR A 285 -6.70 -0.96 4.15
N ASP A 286 -6.48 -0.18 5.19
CA ASP A 286 -5.46 -0.46 6.19
C ASP A 286 -6.09 -0.49 7.57
N ILE A 287 -5.32 -1.03 8.50
CA ILE A 287 -5.86 -1.26 9.82
C ILE A 287 -6.17 0.03 10.59
N LYS A 288 -5.48 1.15 10.32
CA LYS A 288 -5.76 2.44 10.97
C LYS A 288 -7.12 3.01 10.55
N GLU A 289 -7.48 2.86 9.28
CA GLU A 289 -8.81 3.28 8.80
C GLU A 289 -9.92 2.40 9.40
N LEU A 290 -9.67 1.11 9.53
CA LEU A 290 -10.64 0.18 10.12
C LEU A 290 -10.77 0.36 11.64
N LEU A 291 -9.73 0.78 12.34
CA LEU A 291 -9.77 1.00 13.79
C LEU A 291 -9.04 2.30 14.17
N PRO A 292 -9.69 3.46 13.95
CA PRO A 292 -9.13 4.73 14.40
C PRO A 292 -9.05 4.77 15.93
N LEU A 293 -8.07 5.50 16.46
CA LEU A 293 -7.84 5.65 17.91
C LEU A 293 -7.66 4.31 18.65
N SER A 294 -7.06 3.33 17.98
CA SER A 294 -6.76 2.01 18.54
C SER A 294 -5.88 2.09 19.79
N PHE A 295 -6.09 1.15 20.73
CA PHE A 295 -5.23 1.02 21.91
C PHE A 295 -3.84 0.58 21.46
N THR A 296 -2.84 1.45 21.64
CA THR A 296 -1.45 1.23 21.18
C THR A 296 -0.39 1.56 22.23
N ASP A 297 -0.78 2.27 23.29
CA ASP A 297 0.10 2.61 24.41
C ASP A 297 -0.27 1.74 25.63
N PHE A 298 0.69 0.95 26.11
CA PHE A 298 0.59 0.15 27.34
C PHE A 298 1.87 0.32 28.18
#